data_AF-A0A119V0X3-F1
#
_entry.id   AF-A0A119V0X3-F1
#
_cell.length_a   1.000
_cell.length_b   1.000
_cell.length_c   1.000
_cell.angle_alpha   90.00
_cell.angle_beta   90.00
_cell.angle_gamma   90.00
#
_symmetry.space_group_name_H-M   'P 1'
#
loop_
_entity.id
_entity.type
_entity.pdbx_description
1 polymer ?
#
loop_
_entity_poly.entity_id
_entity_poly.type
_entity_poly.pdbx_seq_one_letter_code
_entity_poly.pdbx_strand_id
1 'polypeptide(L)'
;MYLLQDATSPSCTARRFARIYASNSEFVLLDGPFIYVFTLDKHRFRDASKGFDCGAARSDVERLICGDPKLRKMDADVNHGFDLMQTKYSKEISYQDPVRMDQIKWVSGVRNKCMTVDCLLKAYSSRISYIKGKVSDSYPSYPNDEND
;
A
#
# COMPACT_ATOMS: atom_id res chain seq x y z
N MET A 1 30.32 -15.72 1.69
CA MET A 1 29.69 -15.58 0.35
C MET A 1 28.41 -16.37 0.39
N TYR A 2 27.26 -15.72 0.52
CA TYR A 2 25.98 -16.42 0.50
C TYR A 2 25.63 -16.70 -0.96
N LEU A 3 25.77 -17.95 -1.37
CA LEU A 3 25.29 -18.40 -2.67
C LEU A 3 23.78 -18.62 -2.52
N LEU A 4 22.99 -17.86 -3.28
CA LEU A 4 21.54 -18.02 -3.38
C LEU A 4 21.22 -19.32 -4.13
N GLN A 5 21.51 -20.47 -3.51
CA GLN A 5 21.36 -21.79 -4.14
C GLN A 5 19.92 -22.30 -4.09
N ASP A 6 19.07 -21.77 -3.20
CA ASP A 6 17.70 -22.28 -2.98
C ASP A 6 16.59 -21.37 -3.51
N ALA A 7 16.93 -20.24 -4.15
CA ALA A 7 15.93 -19.36 -4.75
C ALA A 7 15.61 -19.81 -6.19
N THR A 8 14.65 -20.72 -6.33
CA THR A 8 14.18 -21.26 -7.63
C THR A 8 13.38 -20.27 -8.49
N SER A 9 13.29 -19.00 -8.08
CA SER A 9 12.67 -17.95 -8.89
C SER A 9 13.55 -17.62 -10.11
N PRO A 10 12.99 -17.53 -11.34
CA PRO A 10 13.72 -17.13 -12.54
C PRO A 10 14.53 -15.84 -12.35
N SER A 11 14.00 -14.90 -11.56
CA SER A 11 14.63 -13.62 -11.20
C SER A 11 15.92 -13.77 -10.39
N CYS A 12 16.04 -14.83 -9.58
CA CYS A 12 17.19 -15.10 -8.72
C CYS A 12 18.31 -15.83 -9.46
N THR A 13 17.97 -16.60 -10.50
CA THR A 13 18.92 -17.33 -11.35
C THR A 13 19.91 -16.38 -12.06
N ALA A 14 19.48 -15.15 -12.40
CA ALA A 14 20.33 -14.13 -13.01
C ALA A 14 21.37 -13.51 -12.05
N ARG A 15 21.21 -13.68 -10.73
CA ARG A 15 22.04 -13.03 -9.68
C ARG A 15 23.03 -14.01 -9.02
N ARG A 16 23.33 -15.15 -9.63
CA ARG A 16 24.11 -16.26 -9.03
C ARG A 16 25.52 -15.86 -8.55
N PHE A 17 26.08 -14.76 -9.06
CA PHE A 17 27.42 -14.26 -8.69
C PHE A 17 27.41 -12.99 -7.84
N ALA A 18 26.26 -12.60 -7.28
CA ALA A 18 26.18 -11.36 -6.55
C ALA A 18 26.93 -11.42 -5.21
N ARG A 19 27.64 -10.33 -4.88
CA ARG A 19 28.19 -10.14 -3.53
C ARG A 19 27.21 -9.34 -2.69
N ILE A 20 27.01 -9.81 -1.46
CA ILE A 20 26.15 -9.19 -0.48
C ILE A 20 27.02 -8.57 0.60
N TYR A 21 26.82 -7.29 0.87
CA TYR A 21 27.32 -6.59 2.04
C TYR A 21 26.12 -6.22 2.91
N ALA A 22 26.13 -6.60 4.17
CA ALA A 22 25.04 -6.31 5.10
C ALA A 22 25.58 -5.56 6.30
N SER A 23 24.84 -4.52 6.71
CA SER A 23 24.97 -3.83 7.98
C SER A 23 23.65 -3.94 8.74
N ASN A 24 23.54 -3.29 9.91
CA ASN A 24 22.30 -3.29 10.70
C ASN A 24 21.15 -2.52 10.04
N SER A 25 21.44 -1.66 9.06
CA SER A 25 20.45 -0.77 8.45
C SER A 25 20.50 -0.75 6.93
N GLU A 26 21.44 -1.45 6.31
CA GLU A 26 21.64 -1.43 4.87
C GLU A 26 22.07 -2.81 4.36
N PHE A 27 21.65 -3.11 3.15
CA PHE A 27 22.03 -4.28 2.40
C PHE A 27 22.44 -3.83 0.99
N VAL A 28 23.65 -4.18 0.57
CA VAL A 28 24.19 -3.84 -0.74
C VAL A 28 24.40 -5.11 -1.56
N LEU A 29 23.78 -5.17 -2.73
CA LEU A 29 23.94 -6.22 -3.71
C LEU A 29 24.82 -5.70 -4.86
N LEU A 30 25.99 -6.31 -5.04
CA LEU A 30 26.84 -6.10 -6.21
C LEU A 30 26.56 -7.19 -7.23
N ASP A 31 26.11 -6.82 -8.42
CA ASP A 31 25.92 -7.74 -9.55
C ASP A 31 26.53 -7.17 -10.83
N GLY A 32 27.71 -7.68 -11.20
CA GLY A 32 28.50 -7.12 -12.30
C GLY A 32 28.84 -5.63 -12.06
N PRO A 33 28.51 -4.72 -13.00
CA PRO A 33 28.74 -3.28 -12.84
C PRO A 33 27.67 -2.57 -12.00
N PHE A 34 26.62 -3.27 -11.56
CA PHE A 34 25.50 -2.66 -10.85
C PHE A 34 25.66 -2.77 -9.34
N ILE A 35 25.35 -1.66 -8.65
CA ILE A 35 25.25 -1.58 -7.20
C ILE A 35 23.80 -1.30 -6.85
N TYR A 36 23.16 -2.21 -6.13
CA TYR A 36 21.83 -2.01 -5.57
C TYR A 36 21.97 -1.81 -4.06
N VAL A 37 21.52 -0.66 -3.56
CA VAL A 37 21.52 -0.34 -2.14
C VAL A 37 20.10 -0.40 -1.63
N PHE A 38 19.88 -1.21 -0.61
CA PHE A 38 18.61 -1.39 0.07
C PHE A 38 18.78 -0.90 1.50
N THR A 39 17.99 0.08 1.92
CA THR A 39 17.98 0.56 3.29
C THR A 39 16.85 -0.12 4.06
N LEU A 40 17.14 -0.50 5.30
CA LEU A 40 16.15 -1.05 6.21
C LEU A 40 15.20 0.07 6.63
N ASP A 41 13.98 0.03 6.12
CA ASP A 41 12.93 0.89 6.63
C ASP A 41 12.50 0.40 8.02
N LYS A 42 12.81 1.20 9.05
CA LYS A 42 12.44 0.91 10.45
C LYS A 42 10.99 1.28 10.76
N HIS A 43 10.27 1.91 9.84
CA HIS A 43 8.85 2.13 10.02
C HIS A 43 8.15 0.78 10.08
N ARG A 44 7.20 0.63 11.02
CA ARG A 44 6.34 -0.57 11.07
C ARG A 44 5.69 -0.72 9.71
N PHE A 45 6.02 -1.80 9.01
CA PHE A 45 5.31 -2.20 7.80
C PHE A 45 3.85 -2.43 8.16
N ARG A 46 2.99 -1.47 7.81
CA ARG A 46 1.55 -1.69 7.74
C ARG A 46 1.32 -2.23 6.34
N ASP A 47 0.83 -3.45 6.28
CA ASP A 47 0.41 -4.04 5.02
C ASP A 47 -0.81 -3.26 4.54
N ALA A 48 -0.59 -2.26 3.68
CA ALA A 48 -1.64 -1.40 3.15
C ALA A 48 -2.67 -2.16 2.31
N SER A 49 -2.33 -3.38 1.88
CA SER A 49 -3.25 -4.31 1.22
C SER A 49 -4.22 -5.00 2.19
N LYS A 50 -4.00 -4.85 3.49
CA LYS A 50 -4.94 -5.24 4.53
C LYS A 50 -5.62 -3.96 5.02
N GLY A 51 -6.91 -3.85 4.74
CA GLY A 51 -7.74 -2.76 5.25
C GLY A 51 -7.75 -2.70 6.79
N PHE A 52 -8.66 -1.92 7.37
CA PHE A 52 -8.81 -1.95 8.82
C PHE A 52 -9.17 -3.36 9.33
N ASP A 53 -8.81 -3.67 10.58
CA ASP A 53 -9.10 -4.97 11.18
C ASP A 53 -10.61 -5.15 11.39
N CYS A 54 -11.21 -6.07 10.63
CA CYS A 54 -12.63 -6.39 10.75
C CYS A 54 -13.01 -7.00 12.11
N GLY A 55 -12.07 -7.62 12.84
CA GLY A 55 -12.29 -8.04 14.22
C GLY A 55 -12.42 -6.85 15.19
N ALA A 56 -11.97 -5.67 14.78
CA ALA A 56 -12.04 -4.42 15.53
C ALA A 56 -13.13 -3.46 15.03
N ALA A 57 -14.02 -3.89 14.12
CA ALA A 57 -15.11 -3.08 13.59
C ALA A 57 -16.08 -2.65 14.71
N ARG A 58 -16.35 -1.35 14.83
CA ARG A 58 -17.22 -0.78 15.89
C ARG A 58 -18.46 -0.10 15.31
N SER A 59 -18.31 0.57 14.18
CA SER A 59 -19.39 1.32 13.53
C SER A 59 -20.23 0.46 12.59
N ASP A 60 -21.45 0.90 12.29
CA ASP A 60 -22.31 0.23 11.28
C ASP A 60 -21.63 0.20 9.91
N VAL A 61 -20.97 1.30 9.53
CA VAL A 61 -20.27 1.38 8.25
C VAL A 61 -19.10 0.39 8.17
N GLU A 62 -18.33 0.22 9.25
CA GLU A 62 -17.26 -0.79 9.31
C GLU A 62 -17.82 -2.20 9.23
N ARG A 63 -18.95 -2.47 9.90
CA ARG A 63 -19.64 -3.77 9.79
C ARG A 63 -20.16 -4.04 8.38
N LEU A 64 -20.69 -3.03 7.68
CA LEU A 64 -21.07 -3.14 6.27
C LEU A 64 -19.88 -3.46 5.38
N ILE A 65 -18.76 -2.76 5.56
CA ILE A 65 -17.53 -3.02 4.81
C ILE A 65 -17.06 -4.45 5.06
N CYS A 66 -17.00 -4.89 6.31
CA CYS A 66 -16.54 -6.22 6.68
C CYS A 66 -17.46 -7.36 6.24
N GLY A 67 -18.76 -7.08 6.11
CA GLY A 67 -19.76 -8.04 5.64
C GLY A 67 -19.72 -8.30 4.13
N ASP A 68 -19.05 -7.44 3.35
CA ASP A 68 -18.99 -7.54 1.89
C ASP A 68 -17.53 -7.71 1.41
N PRO A 69 -17.18 -8.85 0.77
CA PRO A 69 -15.83 -9.10 0.28
C PRO A 69 -15.30 -8.04 -0.70
N LYS A 70 -16.18 -7.49 -1.54
CA LYS A 70 -15.81 -6.46 -2.51
C LYS A 70 -15.51 -5.15 -1.80
N LEU A 71 -16.32 -4.75 -0.81
CA LEU A 71 -16.03 -3.56 -0.01
C LEU A 71 -14.74 -3.69 0.80
N ARG A 72 -14.42 -4.87 1.32
CA ARG A 72 -13.12 -5.12 1.98
C ARG A 72 -11.94 -4.91 1.04
N LYS A 73 -12.02 -5.45 -0.18
CA LYS A 73 -10.99 -5.24 -1.22
C LYS A 73 -10.84 -3.76 -1.57
N MET A 74 -11.96 -3.07 -1.79
CA MET A 74 -11.94 -1.63 -2.08
C MET A 74 -11.39 -0.78 -0.93
N ASP A 75 -11.60 -1.18 0.33
CA ASP A 75 -10.99 -0.49 1.48
C ASP A 75 -9.47 -0.67 1.52
N ALA A 76 -8.99 -1.89 1.26
CA ALA A 76 -7.56 -2.15 1.08
C ALA A 76 -6.97 -1.32 -0.08
N ASP A 77 -7.64 -1.27 -1.23
CA ASP A 77 -7.18 -0.49 -2.38
C ASP A 77 -7.07 1.01 -2.04
N VAL A 78 -8.05 1.58 -1.32
CA VAL A 78 -7.99 2.97 -0.87
C VAL A 78 -6.83 3.19 0.11
N ASN A 79 -6.58 2.25 1.02
CA ASN A 79 -5.47 2.36 1.99
C ASN A 79 -4.10 2.28 1.29
N HIS A 80 -3.92 1.35 0.36
CA HIS A 80 -2.72 1.28 -0.49
C HIS A 80 -2.50 2.58 -1.25
N GLY A 81 -3.56 3.13 -1.83
CA GLY A 81 -3.53 4.41 -2.50
C GLY A 81 -3.11 5.58 -1.64
N PHE A 82 -3.65 5.62 -0.43
CA PHE A 82 -3.31 6.64 0.54
C PHE A 82 -1.82 6.58 0.90
N ASP A 83 -1.24 5.39 1.06
CA ASP A 83 0.20 5.24 1.35
C ASP A 83 1.09 5.66 0.18
N LEU A 84 0.68 5.38 -1.06
CA LEU A 84 1.36 5.92 -2.25
C LEU A 84 1.29 7.46 -2.28
N MET A 85 0.11 8.04 -1.99
CA MET A 85 -0.03 9.49 -1.93
C MET A 85 0.82 10.10 -0.80
N GLN A 86 0.90 9.46 0.37
CA GLN A 86 1.75 9.91 1.46
C GLN A 86 3.22 9.89 1.02
N THR A 87 3.68 8.81 0.39
CA THR A 87 5.06 8.69 -0.10
C THR A 87 5.42 9.77 -1.12
N LYS A 88 4.47 10.11 -1.99
CA LYS A 88 4.70 11.06 -3.10
C LYS A 88 4.55 12.54 -2.69
N TYR A 89 3.62 12.84 -1.79
CA TYR A 89 3.18 14.22 -1.55
C TYR A 89 3.30 14.68 -0.09
N SER A 90 3.46 13.77 0.87
CA SER A 90 3.61 14.15 2.27
C SER A 90 4.99 14.73 2.52
N LYS A 91 5.03 15.89 3.19
CA LYS A 91 6.28 16.57 3.58
C LYS A 91 6.50 16.56 5.09
N GLU A 92 5.52 16.11 5.84
CA GLU A 92 5.52 16.13 7.30
C GLU A 92 4.65 15.03 7.89
N ILE A 93 4.95 14.62 9.12
CA ILE A 93 4.19 13.59 9.84
C ILE A 93 2.96 14.18 10.57
N SER A 94 2.75 15.49 10.51
CA SER A 94 1.70 16.17 11.26
C SER A 94 0.29 15.98 10.67
N TYR A 95 -0.73 16.36 11.45
CA TYR A 95 -2.12 16.45 11.00
C TYR A 95 -2.39 17.61 10.06
N GLN A 96 -1.41 18.50 9.83
CA GLN A 96 -1.51 19.56 8.83
C GLN A 96 -1.14 19.05 7.42
N ASP A 97 -0.60 17.83 7.34
CA ASP A 97 -0.29 17.19 6.09
C ASP A 97 -1.54 17.13 5.16
N PRO A 98 -1.46 17.70 3.94
CA PRO A 98 -2.61 17.77 3.04
C PRO A 98 -3.17 16.40 2.65
N VAL A 99 -2.33 15.37 2.54
CA VAL A 99 -2.75 14.00 2.18
C VAL A 99 -3.55 13.39 3.34
N ARG A 100 -3.05 13.52 4.58
CA ARG A 100 -3.79 13.07 5.78
C ARG A 100 -5.13 13.78 5.94
N MET A 101 -5.14 15.11 5.76
CA MET A 101 -6.37 15.90 5.88
C MET A 101 -7.41 15.53 4.83
N ASP A 102 -6.98 15.30 3.59
CA ASP A 102 -7.87 14.82 2.52
C ASP A 102 -8.49 13.46 2.86
N GLN A 103 -7.68 12.51 3.33
CA GLN A 103 -8.16 11.18 3.74
C GLN A 103 -9.16 11.26 4.92
N ILE A 104 -8.86 12.05 5.96
CA ILE A 104 -9.74 12.25 7.12
C ILE A 104 -11.08 12.85 6.69
N LYS A 105 -11.05 13.87 5.82
CA LYS A 105 -12.26 14.50 5.29
C LYS A 105 -13.09 13.52 4.47
N TRP A 106 -12.46 12.70 3.63
CA TRP A 106 -13.17 11.69 2.84
C TRP A 106 -13.80 10.62 3.73
N VAL A 107 -13.07 10.09 4.72
CA VAL A 107 -13.59 9.09 5.65
C VAL A 107 -14.79 9.64 6.44
N SER A 108 -14.65 10.81 7.03
CA SER A 108 -15.69 11.39 7.90
C SER A 108 -16.87 11.97 7.13
N GLY A 109 -16.62 12.59 5.97
CA GLY A 109 -17.61 13.32 5.19
C GLY A 109 -18.29 12.51 4.11
N VAL A 110 -17.68 11.41 3.64
CA VAL A 110 -18.22 10.58 2.55
C VAL A 110 -18.47 9.16 3.04
N ARG A 111 -17.41 8.42 3.39
CA ARG A 111 -17.52 6.98 3.75
C ARG A 111 -18.47 6.77 4.93
N ASN A 112 -18.23 7.46 6.04
CA ASN A 112 -19.00 7.29 7.27
C ASN A 112 -20.42 7.88 7.19
N LYS A 113 -20.80 8.55 6.09
CA LYS A 113 -22.17 8.99 5.83
C LYS A 113 -23.01 7.93 5.11
N CYS A 114 -22.38 6.90 4.54
CA CYS A 114 -23.09 5.82 3.89
C CYS A 114 -23.74 4.88 4.90
N MET A 115 -25.00 4.51 4.63
CA MET A 115 -25.79 3.56 5.43
C MET A 115 -26.09 2.26 4.69
N THR A 116 -25.65 2.12 3.44
CA THR A 116 -25.91 0.95 2.58
C THR A 116 -24.66 0.52 1.82
N VAL A 117 -24.64 -0.75 1.40
CA VAL A 117 -23.57 -1.31 0.56
C VAL A 117 -23.46 -0.54 -0.76
N ASP A 118 -24.57 -0.24 -1.43
CA ASP A 118 -24.56 0.51 -2.70
C ASP A 118 -23.96 1.92 -2.57
N CYS A 119 -24.22 2.60 -1.45
CA CYS A 119 -23.60 3.90 -1.17
C CYS A 119 -22.08 3.75 -1.05
N LEU A 120 -21.62 2.75 -0.30
CA LEU A 120 -20.20 2.49 -0.11
C LEU A 120 -19.52 2.11 -1.43
N LEU A 121 -20.12 1.23 -2.24
CA LEU A 121 -19.57 0.85 -3.54
C LEU A 121 -19.33 2.08 -4.44
N LYS A 122 -20.27 3.02 -4.47
CA LYS A 122 -20.13 4.28 -5.22
C LYS A 122 -19.04 5.18 -4.61
N ALA A 123 -19.04 5.34 -3.29
CA ALA A 123 -18.07 6.17 -2.58
C ALA A 123 -16.63 5.66 -2.77
N TYR A 124 -16.42 4.35 -2.61
CA TYR A 124 -15.12 3.72 -2.83
C TYR A 124 -14.69 3.76 -4.29
N SER A 125 -15.58 3.48 -5.24
CA SER A 125 -15.25 3.54 -6.67
C SER A 125 -14.79 4.94 -7.08
N SER A 126 -15.49 5.98 -6.62
CA SER A 126 -15.08 7.37 -6.86
C SER A 126 -13.72 7.69 -6.21
N ARG A 127 -13.48 7.21 -4.99
CA ARG A 127 -12.22 7.43 -4.27
C ARG A 127 -11.04 6.74 -4.95
N ILE A 128 -11.21 5.49 -5.37
CA ILE A 128 -10.18 4.72 -6.08
C ILE A 128 -9.81 5.44 -7.38
N SER A 129 -10.78 5.89 -8.16
CA SER A 129 -10.52 6.67 -9.39
C SER A 129 -9.78 7.97 -9.11
N TYR A 130 -10.15 8.70 -8.05
CA TYR A 130 -9.42 9.90 -7.62
C TYR A 130 -7.95 9.58 -7.29
N ILE A 131 -7.70 8.52 -6.52
CA ILE A 131 -6.34 8.15 -6.10
C ILE A 131 -5.53 7.69 -7.32
N LYS A 132 -6.08 6.81 -8.18
CA LYS A 132 -5.45 6.37 -9.43
C LYS A 132 -4.97 7.57 -10.27
N GLY A 133 -5.79 8.62 -10.38
CA GLY A 133 -5.41 9.87 -11.08
C GLY A 133 -4.29 10.68 -10.41
N LYS A 134 -3.99 10.45 -9.12
CA LYS A 134 -2.87 11.09 -8.40
C LYS A 134 -1.58 10.27 -8.46
N VAL A 135 -1.71 8.95 -8.47
CA VAL A 135 -0.58 8.01 -8.28
C VAL A 135 -0.33 7.09 -9.48
N SER A 136 -0.86 7.43 -10.67
CA SER A 136 -0.67 6.63 -11.90
C SER A 136 0.79 6.30 -12.22
N ASP A 137 1.70 7.22 -11.89
CA ASP A 137 3.12 7.13 -12.25
C ASP A 137 4.02 6.70 -11.09
N SER A 138 3.46 6.33 -9.92
CA SER A 138 4.26 5.85 -8.79
C SER A 138 4.60 4.37 -8.90
N TYR A 139 5.77 3.98 -8.40
CA TYR A 139 6.19 2.59 -8.30
C TYR A 139 6.24 2.14 -6.82
N PRO A 140 5.68 0.95 -6.47
CA PRO A 140 4.90 0.06 -7.34
C PRO A 140 3.58 0.70 -7.78
N SER A 141 3.10 0.29 -8.96
CA SER A 141 1.86 0.82 -9.53
C SER A 141 0.65 0.48 -8.66
N TYR A 142 -0.35 1.35 -8.68
CA TYR A 142 -1.61 1.12 -7.98
C TYR A 142 -2.29 -0.18 -8.45
N PRO A 143 -2.89 -0.99 -7.55
CA PRO A 143 -3.55 -2.24 -7.91
C PRO A 143 -4.60 -2.05 -9.01
N ASN A 144 -4.48 -2.85 -10.07
CA ASN A 144 -5.50 -2.94 -11.10
C ASN A 144 -6.51 -4.04 -10.72
N ASP A 145 -7.74 -3.87 -11.17
CA ASP A 145 -8.85 -4.79 -10.91
C ASP A 145 -8.65 -6.19 -11.56
N GLU A 146 -7.53 -6.43 -12.24
CA GLU A 146 -7.25 -7.62 -13.05
C GLU A 146 -6.45 -8.73 -12.34
N ASN A 147 -6.06 -8.57 -11.08
CA ASN A 147 -5.39 -9.65 -10.35
C ASN A 147 -6.27 -10.15 -9.20
N ASP A 148 -7.08 -11.17 -9.49
CA ASP A 148 -7.50 -12.24 -8.57
C ASP A 148 -7.01 -13.58 -9.13
#